data_AF-A0A433SAX9-F1
#
_entry.id   AF-A0A433SAX9-F1
#
_cell.length_a   1.000
_cell.length_b   1.000
_cell.length_c   1.000
_cell.angle_alpha   90.00
_cell.angle_beta   90.00
_cell.angle_gamma   90.00
#
_symmetry.space_group_name_H-M   'P 1'
#
loop_
_entity.id
_entity.type
_entity.pdbx_description
1 polymer ?
#
loop_
_entity_poly.entity_id
_entity_poly.type
_entity_poly.pdbx_seq_one_letter_code
_entity_poly.pdbx_strand_id
1 'polypeptide(L)'
;MKKSIFACLFLGAALVGCTTLSGEYIITAHDQNGNPVSSSISSRAQGKGIYTVRDAICSAYPNAIVVIKNAHTGEELEDESPYQCK
;
A
#
# COMPACT_ATOMS: atom_id res chain seq x y z
N MET A 1 55.82 21.66 -6.51
CA MET A 1 56.41 20.30 -6.59
C MET A 1 56.05 19.52 -5.32
N LYS A 2 55.75 18.21 -5.46
CA LYS A 2 55.40 17.17 -4.44
C LYS A 2 53.90 17.15 -4.05
N LYS A 3 53.07 16.37 -4.76
CA LYS A 3 52.77 14.93 -4.61
C LYS A 3 52.01 14.60 -3.31
N SER A 4 50.71 14.30 -3.41
CA SER A 4 50.20 12.99 -2.99
C SER A 4 48.75 12.75 -3.45
N ILE A 5 48.57 11.60 -4.09
CA ILE A 5 47.30 10.98 -4.48
C ILE A 5 46.65 10.40 -3.21
N PHE A 6 45.36 10.64 -2.99
CA PHE A 6 44.52 9.71 -2.24
C PHE A 6 43.12 9.66 -2.86
N ALA A 7 42.92 8.60 -3.64
CA ALA A 7 41.60 8.08 -3.97
C ALA A 7 40.96 7.51 -2.70
N CYS A 8 39.72 7.89 -2.41
CA CYS A 8 38.78 7.13 -1.57
C CYS A 8 37.40 7.33 -2.21
N LEU A 9 37.05 6.49 -3.19
CA LEU A 9 36.21 5.31 -2.99
C LEU A 9 34.74 5.70 -2.80
N PHE A 10 34.01 5.71 -3.92
CA PHE A 10 32.56 5.53 -3.92
C PHE A 10 32.22 4.27 -3.12
N LEU A 11 31.40 4.41 -2.07
CA LEU A 11 30.52 3.31 -1.67
C LEU A 11 29.26 3.87 -1.03
N GLY A 12 28.39 4.40 -1.89
CA GLY A 12 26.98 4.61 -1.55
C GLY A 12 26.32 3.24 -1.40
N ALA A 13 26.30 2.71 -0.18
CA ALA A 13 25.43 1.59 0.17
C ALA A 13 24.07 2.16 0.57
N ALA A 14 23.28 2.58 -0.41
CA ALA A 14 21.84 2.76 -0.21
C ALA A 14 21.25 1.35 -0.03
N LEU A 15 21.16 0.90 1.22
CA LEU A 15 20.38 -0.27 1.60
C LEU A 15 18.90 0.07 1.37
N VAL A 16 18.44 -0.08 0.13
CA VAL A 16 17.01 -0.21 -0.17
C VAL A 16 16.57 -1.55 0.40
N GLY A 17 16.21 -1.55 1.68
CA GLY A 17 15.53 -2.68 2.30
C GLY A 17 14.25 -2.95 1.52
N CYS A 18 14.07 -4.19 1.06
CA CYS A 18 12.83 -4.60 0.41
C CYS A 18 11.73 -4.59 1.48
N THR A 19 10.93 -3.51 1.54
CA THR A 19 9.78 -3.45 2.44
C THR A 19 8.76 -4.46 1.93
N THR A 20 8.64 -5.58 2.63
CA THR A 20 7.55 -6.52 2.38
C THR A 20 6.35 -6.00 3.15
N LEU A 21 5.25 -5.74 2.46
CA LEU A 21 4.01 -5.32 3.10
C LEU A 21 3.60 -6.35 4.17
N SER A 22 3.64 -5.92 5.43
CA SER A 22 3.39 -6.75 6.61
C SER A 22 2.55 -5.99 7.60
N GLY A 23 1.57 -6.66 8.21
CA GLY A 23 0.63 -6.03 9.11
C GLY A 23 -0.78 -6.51 8.83
N GLU A 24 -1.73 -5.98 9.58
CA GLU A 24 -3.14 -6.28 9.42
C GLU A 24 -3.87 -5.03 8.98
N TYR A 25 -4.74 -5.17 7.98
CA TYR A 25 -5.38 -4.05 7.31
C TYR A 25 -6.89 -4.26 7.22
N ILE A 26 -7.63 -3.17 7.32
CA ILE A 26 -9.05 -3.07 7.04
C ILE A 26 -9.21 -2.46 5.66
N ILE A 27 -9.97 -3.15 4.81
CA ILE A 27 -10.25 -2.77 3.43
C ILE A 27 -11.74 -2.45 3.34
N THR A 28 -12.05 -1.22 2.96
CA THR A 28 -13.42 -0.76 2.68
C THR A 28 -13.55 -0.32 1.22
N ALA A 29 -14.78 -0.31 0.72
CA ALA A 29 -15.07 0.06 -0.65
C ALA A 29 -16.21 1.09 -0.70
N HIS A 30 -15.98 2.16 -1.46
CA HIS A 30 -16.88 3.30 -1.59
C HIS A 30 -17.24 3.54 -3.06
N ASP A 31 -18.42 4.08 -3.32
CA ASP A 31 -18.79 4.57 -4.64
C ASP A 31 -18.11 5.93 -4.92
N GLN A 32 -18.34 6.49 -6.11
CA GLN A 32 -17.80 7.79 -6.51
C GLN A 32 -18.30 8.97 -5.67
N ASN A 33 -19.35 8.78 -4.89
CA ASN A 33 -19.91 9.77 -3.98
C ASN A 33 -19.41 9.58 -2.54
N GLY A 34 -18.55 8.59 -2.28
CA GLY A 34 -18.03 8.24 -0.96
C GLY A 34 -18.94 7.33 -0.14
N ASN A 35 -20.09 6.90 -0.67
CA ASN A 35 -20.98 5.99 0.04
C ASN A 35 -20.41 4.58 0.04
N PRO A 36 -20.53 3.81 1.13
CA PRO A 36 -20.11 2.41 1.12
C PRO A 36 -20.88 1.64 0.05
N VAL A 37 -20.16 0.93 -0.83
CA VAL A 37 -20.79 0.13 -1.91
C VAL A 37 -21.59 -1.07 -1.35
N SER A 38 -21.27 -1.48 -0.12
CA SER A 38 -22.04 -2.44 0.67
C SER A 38 -21.70 -2.27 2.14
N SER A 39 -22.69 -2.44 3.01
CA SER A 39 -22.54 -2.42 4.47
C SER A 39 -21.64 -3.54 5.00
N SER A 40 -21.31 -4.55 4.17
CA SER A 40 -20.56 -5.74 4.55
C SER A 40 -19.12 -5.79 4.03
N ILE A 41 -18.70 -4.84 3.19
CA ILE A 41 -17.31 -4.81 2.68
C ILE A 41 -16.45 -4.04 3.67
N SER A 42 -16.25 -4.67 4.82
CA SER A 42 -15.12 -4.40 5.70
C SER A 42 -14.37 -5.72 5.81
N SER A 43 -13.38 -5.87 4.93
CA SER A 43 -12.56 -7.07 4.87
C SER A 43 -11.27 -6.85 5.61
N ARG A 44 -10.82 -7.87 6.34
CA ARG A 44 -9.57 -7.84 7.10
C ARG A 44 -8.56 -8.71 6.37
N ALA A 45 -7.41 -8.16 6.02
CA ALA A 45 -6.35 -8.89 5.33
C ALA A 45 -4.99 -8.67 5.99
N GLN A 46 -4.11 -9.64 5.83
CA GLN A 46 -2.75 -9.57 6.35
C GLN A 46 -1.74 -9.41 5.22
N GLY A 47 -0.82 -8.45 5.38
CA GLY A 47 0.27 -8.18 4.43
C GLY A 47 -0.22 -8.10 2.99
N LYS A 48 0.40 -8.87 2.09
CA LYS A 48 0.03 -8.94 0.66
C LYS A 48 -1.39 -9.46 0.38
N GLY A 49 -2.10 -10.01 1.37
CA GLY A 49 -3.49 -10.41 1.22
C GLY A 49 -4.43 -9.25 0.86
N ILE A 50 -4.02 -8.00 1.10
CA ILE A 50 -4.78 -6.81 0.67
C ILE A 50 -5.05 -6.82 -0.84
N TYR A 51 -4.14 -7.35 -1.65
CA TYR A 51 -4.26 -7.35 -3.10
C TYR A 51 -5.37 -8.27 -3.56
N THR A 52 -5.44 -9.48 -2.98
CA THR A 52 -6.51 -10.44 -3.26
C THR A 52 -7.88 -9.84 -2.93
N VAL A 53 -8.00 -9.17 -1.79
CA VAL A 53 -9.26 -8.52 -1.39
C VAL A 53 -9.61 -7.37 -2.32
N ARG A 54 -8.63 -6.50 -2.64
CA ARG A 54 -8.81 -5.39 -3.58
C ARG A 54 -9.27 -5.88 -4.95
N ASP A 55 -8.63 -6.90 -5.48
CA ASP A 55 -8.95 -7.45 -6.80
C ASP A 55 -10.36 -8.07 -6.81
N ALA A 56 -10.74 -8.76 -5.72
CA ALA A 56 -12.09 -9.30 -5.57
C ALA A 56 -13.15 -8.19 -5.50
N ILE A 57 -12.88 -7.10 -4.76
CA ILE A 57 -13.75 -5.93 -4.70
C ILE A 57 -13.89 -5.31 -6.10
N CYS A 58 -12.78 -5.08 -6.80
CA CYS A 58 -12.83 -4.47 -8.13
C CYS A 58 -13.54 -5.35 -9.16
N SER A 59 -13.43 -6.67 -9.05
CA SER A 59 -14.18 -7.59 -9.90
C SER A 59 -15.70 -7.54 -9.64
N ALA A 60 -16.12 -7.29 -8.40
CA ALA A 60 -17.53 -7.24 -8.02
C ALA A 60 -18.15 -5.85 -8.21
N TYR A 61 -17.36 -4.80 -8.01
CA TYR A 61 -17.79 -3.40 -8.07
C TYR A 61 -16.83 -2.58 -8.95
N PRO A 62 -17.03 -2.63 -10.28
CA PRO A 62 -16.30 -1.77 -11.20
C PRO A 62 -16.50 -0.30 -10.80
N ASN A 63 -15.43 0.50 -10.83
CA ASN A 63 -15.39 1.90 -10.42
C ASN A 63 -15.51 2.17 -8.90
N ALA A 64 -15.48 1.17 -8.02
CA ALA A 64 -15.36 1.43 -6.59
C ALA A 64 -14.01 2.09 -6.23
N ILE A 65 -14.00 2.88 -5.17
CA ILE A 65 -12.81 3.42 -4.51
C ILE A 65 -12.53 2.55 -3.29
N VAL A 66 -11.41 1.85 -3.30
CA VAL A 66 -10.94 1.01 -2.21
C VAL A 66 -10.07 1.83 -1.28
N VAL A 67 -10.37 1.80 0.02
CA VAL A 67 -9.58 2.43 1.07
C VAL A 67 -8.99 1.35 1.97
N ILE A 68 -7.69 1.44 2.24
CA ILE A 68 -6.95 0.45 3.02
C ILE A 68 -6.33 1.14 4.23
N LYS A 69 -6.72 0.71 5.43
CA LYS A 69 -6.20 1.26 6.69
C LYS A 69 -5.52 0.19 7.51
N ASN A 70 -4.44 0.54 8.19
CA ASN A 70 -3.84 -0.31 9.20
C ASN A 70 -4.87 -0.56 10.32
N ALA A 71 -5.11 -1.83 10.65
CA ALA A 71 -6.13 -2.22 11.62
C ALA A 71 -5.77 -1.82 13.07
N HIS A 72 -4.49 -1.59 13.36
CA HIS A 72 -4.01 -1.20 14.68
C HIS A 72 -3.92 0.32 14.86
N THR A 73 -3.35 1.03 13.87
CA THR A 73 -3.18 2.49 13.98
C THR A 73 -4.37 3.27 13.42
N GLY A 74 -5.19 2.66 12.56
CA GLY A 74 -6.25 3.34 11.83
C GLY A 74 -5.76 4.24 10.70
N GLU A 75 -4.44 4.31 10.50
CA GLU A 75 -3.81 5.13 9.46
C GLU A 75 -4.04 4.51 8.08
N GLU A 76 -4.23 5.35 7.08
CA GLU A 76 -4.35 4.92 5.70
C GLU A 76 -2.99 4.44 5.17
N LEU A 77 -3.01 3.35 4.41
CA LEU A 77 -1.82 2.81 3.77
C LEU A 77 -1.58 3.58 2.46
N GLU A 78 -0.88 4.71 2.55
CA GLU A 78 -0.71 5.69 1.46
C GLU A 78 -0.18 5.09 0.15
N ASP A 79 0.70 4.08 0.23
CA ASP A 79 1.26 3.43 -0.97
C ASP A 79 0.23 2.57 -1.73
N GLU A 80 -0.90 2.23 -1.10
CA GLU A 80 -1.89 1.29 -1.62
C GLU A 80 -3.33 1.84 -1.61
N SER A 81 -3.52 3.04 -1.06
CA SER A 81 -4.82 3.66 -0.80
C SER A 81 -4.77 5.19 -0.99
N PRO A 82 -5.82 5.80 -1.54
CA PRO A 82 -7.00 5.16 -2.10
C PRO A 82 -6.71 4.51 -3.46
N TYR A 83 -7.39 3.42 -3.77
CA TYR A 83 -7.27 2.74 -5.06
C TYR A 83 -8.59 2.78 -5.84
N GLN A 84 -8.54 3.34 -7.04
CA GLN A 84 -9.68 3.40 -7.95
C GLN A 84 -9.75 2.12 -8.80
N CYS A 85 -10.79 1.31 -8.61
CA CYS A 85 -11.09 0.16 -9.47
C CYS A 85 -11.38 0.62 -10.90
N LYS A 86 -10.97 -0.19 -11.88
CA LYS A 86 -11.13 0.05 -13.32
C LYS A 86 -12.15 -0.90 -13.93
#